data_AF-A0A0A0ENY4-F1
#
_entry.id   AF-A0A0A0ENY4-F1
#
_cell.length_a   1.000
_cell.length_b   1.000
_cell.length_c   1.000
_cell.angle_alpha   90.00
_cell.angle_beta   90.00
_cell.angle_gamma   90.00
#
_symmetry.space_group_name_H-M   'P 1'
#
loop_
_entity.id
_entity.type
_entity.pdbx_description
1 polymer ?
#
loop_
_entity_poly.entity_id
_entity_poly.type
_entity_poly.pdbx_seq_one_letter_code
_entity_poly.pdbx_strand_id
1 'polypeptide(L)'
;MRNALMASALMAFALFLASASVSAQQTENKWRLEFSGNAESAGQVVLALAPEGDAAVVVTVPVAEDTRENDIASAVANQLRLQLGDTYQVERDDGEDVLVKRRDGEKKFSVGLVENTVEGLSLDLARE
;
A
#
# COMPACT_ATOMS: atom_id res chain seq x y z
N MET A 1 -8.26 58.86 1.44
CA MET A 1 -7.82 57.61 2.08
C MET A 1 -8.05 56.51 1.03
N ARG A 2 -7.03 56.13 0.24
CA ARG A 2 -6.17 54.93 0.40
C ARG A 2 -7.05 53.66 0.55
N ASN A 3 -7.06 52.62 -0.29
CA ASN A 3 -6.16 52.13 -1.34
C ASN A 3 -6.89 51.08 -2.25
N ALA A 4 -6.47 51.00 -3.52
CA ALA A 4 -6.17 49.84 -4.39
C ALA A 4 -7.12 48.59 -4.39
N LEU A 5 -7.77 48.24 -5.51
CA LEU A 5 -7.28 47.42 -6.66
C LEU A 5 -7.02 45.93 -6.35
N MET A 6 -7.83 45.08 -7.00
CA MET A 6 -7.52 43.80 -7.66
C MET A 6 -6.63 42.76 -6.96
N ALA A 7 -7.15 41.53 -6.84
CA ALA A 7 -6.44 40.32 -7.26
C ALA A 7 -7.43 39.15 -7.41
N SER A 8 -7.81 38.85 -8.65
CA SER A 8 -8.30 37.54 -9.05
C SER A 8 -7.20 36.51 -8.81
N ALA A 9 -7.43 35.53 -7.95
CA ALA A 9 -6.54 34.38 -7.81
C ALA A 9 -7.13 33.19 -8.60
N LEU A 10 -6.84 33.16 -9.90
CA LEU A 10 -6.92 31.95 -10.72
C LEU A 10 -5.75 31.06 -10.31
N MET A 11 -5.99 30.10 -9.42
CA MET A 11 -5.00 29.11 -9.04
C MET A 11 -5.06 27.97 -10.06
N ALA A 12 -4.31 28.11 -11.15
CA ALA A 12 -4.07 27.04 -12.10
C ALA A 12 -3.24 25.95 -11.42
N PHE A 13 -3.86 24.83 -11.10
CA PHE A 13 -3.17 23.64 -10.61
C PHE A 13 -2.46 22.99 -11.80
N ALA A 14 -1.15 23.24 -11.91
CA ALA A 14 -0.31 22.58 -12.89
C ALA A 14 -0.27 21.08 -12.57
N LEU A 15 -0.83 20.24 -13.45
CA LEU A 15 -0.60 18.81 -13.44
C LEU A 15 0.88 18.56 -13.77
N PHE A 16 1.71 18.45 -12.74
CA PHE A 16 3.00 17.80 -12.86
C PHE A 16 2.73 16.31 -13.09
N LEU A 17 2.75 15.86 -14.36
CA LEU A 17 2.98 14.45 -14.64
C LEU A 17 4.44 14.16 -14.30
N ALA A 18 4.71 13.84 -13.04
CA ALA A 18 5.91 13.12 -12.68
C ALA A 18 5.80 11.74 -13.31
N SER A 19 6.46 11.54 -14.46
CA SER A 19 6.78 10.21 -14.94
C SER A 19 7.77 9.61 -13.95
N ALA A 20 7.25 9.07 -12.86
CA ALA A 20 8.01 8.17 -12.01
C ALA A 20 8.36 6.98 -12.91
N SER A 21 9.64 6.87 -13.26
CA SER A 21 10.19 5.62 -13.75
C SER A 21 9.96 4.61 -12.62
N VAL A 22 8.85 3.88 -12.69
CA VAL A 22 8.65 2.68 -11.89
C VAL A 22 9.79 1.78 -12.31
N SER A 23 10.86 1.73 -11.50
CA SER A 23 11.78 0.60 -11.48
C SER A 23 10.90 -0.62 -11.63
N ALA A 24 11.11 -1.44 -12.67
CA ALA A 24 10.29 -2.61 -12.93
C ALA A 24 10.46 -3.55 -11.73
N GLN A 25 9.63 -3.35 -10.71
CA GLN A 25 9.67 -4.10 -9.49
C GLN A 25 9.34 -5.52 -9.90
N GLN A 26 10.23 -6.45 -9.58
CA GLN A 26 10.17 -7.81 -10.10
C GLN A 26 8.79 -8.40 -9.80
N THR A 27 8.16 -8.96 -10.83
CA THR A 27 6.80 -9.51 -10.72
C THR A 27 6.88 -10.99 -10.38
N GLU A 28 6.08 -11.41 -9.41
CA GLU A 28 6.04 -12.78 -8.90
C GLU A 28 4.61 -13.33 -8.90
N ASN A 29 4.50 -14.64 -8.69
CA ASN A 29 3.20 -15.30 -8.53
C ASN A 29 2.63 -15.09 -7.12
N LYS A 30 3.51 -14.90 -6.14
CA LYS A 30 3.19 -14.91 -4.72
C LYS A 30 4.16 -14.03 -3.94
N TRP A 31 3.62 -13.35 -2.94
CA TRP A 31 4.35 -12.52 -2.00
C TRP A 31 3.92 -12.84 -0.57
N ARG A 32 4.88 -12.87 0.35
CA ARG A 32 4.67 -12.86 1.80
C ARG A 32 4.96 -11.45 2.30
N LEU A 33 4.03 -10.92 3.08
CA LEU A 33 4.14 -9.66 3.79
C LEU A 33 4.22 -10.03 5.27
N GLU A 34 5.42 -9.96 5.83
CA GLU A 34 5.70 -10.30 7.23
C GLU A 34 5.67 -9.03 8.06
N PHE A 35 4.76 -8.98 9.04
CA PHE A 35 4.63 -7.87 9.97
C PHE A 35 5.31 -8.26 11.28
N SER A 36 6.15 -7.38 11.82
CA SER A 36 6.79 -7.61 13.11
C SER A 36 6.65 -6.40 14.02
N GLY A 37 6.34 -6.66 15.29
CA GLY A 37 6.26 -5.65 16.34
C GLY A 37 4.83 -5.18 16.62
N ASN A 38 4.69 -3.97 17.11
CA ASN A 38 3.38 -3.40 17.44
C ASN A 38 3.36 -1.91 17.15
N ALA A 39 2.16 -1.37 16.98
CA ALA A 39 1.98 0.06 16.79
C ALA A 39 2.26 0.83 18.08
N GLU A 40 3.47 1.39 18.20
CA GLU A 40 3.84 2.33 19.27
C GLU A 40 3.24 3.72 19.04
N SER A 41 2.70 3.97 17.84
CA SER A 41 1.94 5.17 17.51
C SER A 41 0.83 4.87 16.49
N ALA A 42 -0.18 5.73 16.44
CA ALA A 42 -1.16 5.69 15.36
C ALA A 42 -0.53 6.18 14.05
N GLY A 43 -0.89 5.54 12.93
CA GLY A 43 -0.35 5.88 11.61
C GLY A 43 -1.03 5.10 10.50
N GLN A 44 -0.29 4.84 9.44
CA GLN A 44 -0.76 4.08 8.30
C GLN A 44 0.36 3.29 7.62
N VAL A 45 -0.04 2.17 7.02
CA VAL A 45 0.75 1.41 6.06
C VAL A 45 0.15 1.61 4.68
N VAL A 46 0.97 1.96 3.69
CA VAL A 46 0.56 2.15 2.29
C VAL A 46 1.33 1.18 1.41
N LEU A 47 0.60 0.30 0.73
CA LEU A 47 1.14 -0.69 -0.19
C LEU A 47 0.78 -0.35 -1.63
N ALA A 48 1.69 -0.59 -2.56
CA ALA A 48 1.41 -0.58 -4.00
C ALA A 48 1.53 -1.99 -4.55
N LEU A 49 0.48 -2.47 -5.22
CA LEU A 49 0.49 -3.73 -5.96
C LEU A 49 0.32 -3.44 -7.44
N ALA A 50 1.32 -3.81 -8.25
CA ALA A 50 1.30 -3.55 -9.69
C ALA A 50 1.28 -4.88 -10.47
N PRO A 51 0.18 -5.22 -11.16
CA PRO A 51 0.18 -6.30 -12.13
C PRO A 51 1.13 -5.98 -13.30
N GLU A 52 1.69 -7.01 -13.93
CA GLU A 52 2.63 -6.84 -15.04
C GLU A 52 2.03 -6.06 -16.21
N GLY A 53 2.58 -4.88 -16.48
CA GLY A 53 2.13 -3.99 -17.54
C GLY A 53 0.87 -3.16 -17.23
N ASP A 54 0.34 -3.23 -16.00
CA ASP A 54 -0.82 -2.45 -15.57
C ASP A 54 -0.44 -1.42 -14.49
N ALA A 55 -1.37 -0.50 -14.22
CA ALA A 55 -1.23 0.48 -13.16
C ALA A 55 -1.30 -0.18 -11.77
N ALA A 56 -0.57 0.38 -10.80
CA ALA A 56 -0.60 -0.08 -9.43
C ALA A 56 -1.94 0.24 -8.74
N VAL A 57 -2.44 -0.71 -7.96
CA VAL A 57 -3.46 -0.48 -6.94
C VAL A 57 -2.75 -0.06 -5.66
N VAL A 58 -3.11 1.11 -5.12
CA VAL A 58 -2.54 1.63 -3.87
C VAL A 58 -3.52 1.38 -2.74
N VAL A 59 -3.07 0.64 -1.74
CA VAL A 59 -3.88 0.20 -0.60
C VAL A 59 -3.35 0.86 0.67
N THR A 60 -4.15 1.76 1.24
CA THR A 60 -3.88 2.42 2.53
C THR A 60 -4.63 1.72 3.65
N VAL A 61 -3.91 1.39 4.72
CA VAL A 61 -4.43 0.73 5.92
C VAL A 61 -4.11 1.61 7.12
N PRO A 62 -5.11 2.27 7.74
CA PRO A 62 -4.90 2.99 8.98
C PRO A 62 -4.64 2.00 10.13
N VAL A 63 -3.73 2.36 11.01
CA VAL A 63 -3.36 1.56 12.19
C VAL A 63 -3.49 2.45 13.43
N ALA A 64 -4.24 1.99 14.42
CA ALA A 64 -4.33 2.69 15.70
C ALA A 64 -3.11 2.36 16.57
N GLU A 65 -2.76 3.28 17.48
CA GLU A 65 -1.80 2.99 18.56
C GLU A 65 -2.22 1.74 19.35
N ASP A 66 -1.25 1.03 19.90
CA ASP A 66 -1.41 -0.23 20.65
C ASP A 66 -2.00 -1.41 19.86
N THR A 67 -2.10 -1.31 18.52
CA THR A 67 -2.49 -2.45 17.68
C THR A 67 -1.32 -3.46 17.58
N ARG A 68 -1.60 -4.75 17.81
CA ARG A 68 -0.60 -5.83 17.72
C ARG A 68 -0.41 -6.31 16.28
N GLU A 69 0.77 -6.86 15.95
CA GLU A 69 1.08 -7.41 14.62
C GLU A 69 -0.02 -8.28 14.01
N ASN A 70 -0.60 -9.21 14.79
CA ASN A 70 -1.67 -10.09 14.33
C ASN A 70 -2.94 -9.36 13.86
N ASP A 71 -3.28 -8.27 14.55
CA ASP A 71 -4.44 -7.44 14.23
C ASP A 71 -4.13 -6.52 13.04
N ILE A 72 -2.88 -6.04 12.94
CA ILE A 72 -2.38 -5.29 11.78
C ILE A 72 -2.41 -6.16 10.52
N ALA A 73 -1.85 -7.38 10.57
CA ALA A 73 -1.86 -8.34 9.47
C ALA A 73 -3.30 -8.68 9.04
N SER A 74 -4.20 -8.85 10.00
CA SER A 74 -5.64 -9.06 9.73
C SER A 74 -6.25 -7.86 9.00
N ALA A 75 -6.00 -6.63 9.47
CA ALA A 75 -6.50 -5.41 8.84
C ALA A 75 -5.99 -5.24 7.41
N VAL A 76 -4.69 -5.48 7.20
CA VAL A 76 -4.06 -5.45 5.87
C VAL A 76 -4.68 -6.50 4.95
N ALA A 77 -4.79 -7.76 5.39
CA ALA A 77 -5.37 -8.83 4.59
C ALA A 77 -6.81 -8.50 4.17
N ASN A 78 -7.62 -7.96 5.08
CA ASN A 78 -9.00 -7.57 4.78
C ASN A 78 -9.05 -6.43 3.76
N GLN A 79 -8.21 -5.42 3.91
CA GLN A 79 -8.20 -4.29 2.99
C GLN A 79 -7.69 -4.69 1.60
N LEU A 80 -6.69 -5.56 1.52
CA LEU A 80 -6.23 -6.14 0.25
C LEU A 80 -7.35 -6.93 -0.43
N ARG A 81 -8.10 -7.78 0.28
CA ARG A 81 -9.25 -8.50 -0.29
C ARG A 81 -10.29 -7.54 -0.86
N LEU A 82 -10.59 -6.47 -0.13
CA LEU A 82 -11.58 -5.48 -0.55
C LEU A 82 -11.16 -4.72 -1.82
N GLN A 83 -9.89 -4.33 -1.94
CA GLN A 83 -9.42 -3.50 -3.04
C GLN A 83 -8.95 -4.27 -4.27
N LEU A 84 -8.38 -5.46 -4.07
CA LEU A 84 -7.85 -6.28 -5.15
C LEU A 84 -8.90 -7.22 -5.75
N GLY A 85 -9.96 -7.53 -5.01
CA GLY A 85 -11.03 -8.42 -5.44
C GLY A 85 -10.53 -9.84 -5.74
N ASP A 86 -11.27 -10.55 -6.59
CA ASP A 86 -11.07 -11.98 -6.83
C ASP A 86 -9.84 -12.31 -7.69
N THR A 87 -9.20 -11.33 -8.33
CA THR A 87 -7.96 -11.48 -9.11
C THR A 87 -6.81 -12.05 -8.26
N TYR A 88 -6.88 -11.83 -6.94
CA TYR A 88 -5.86 -12.28 -6.00
C TYR A 88 -6.49 -13.11 -4.89
N GLN A 89 -5.76 -14.13 -4.46
CA GLN A 89 -6.03 -14.85 -3.22
C GLN A 89 -5.18 -14.23 -2.12
N VAL A 90 -5.85 -13.70 -1.09
CA VAL A 90 -5.19 -13.10 0.07
C VAL A 90 -5.51 -13.94 1.30
N GLU A 91 -4.48 -14.42 1.97
CA GLU A 91 -4.55 -15.32 3.12
C GLU A 91 -3.73 -14.73 4.27
N ARG A 92 -4.16 -14.99 5.50
CA ARG A 92 -3.31 -14.76 6.67
C ARG A 92 -2.60 -16.07 6.96
N ASP A 93 -1.29 -16.01 7.22
CA ASP A 93 -0.45 -17.17 7.54
C ASP A 93 0.13 -16.98 8.95
N ASP A 94 0.03 -18.01 9.80
CA ASP A 94 0.52 -18.09 11.18
C ASP A 94 0.31 -16.89 12.15
N GLY A 95 -0.49 -15.88 11.81
CA GLY A 95 -0.73 -14.74 12.71
C GLY A 95 -0.46 -13.41 12.04
N GLU A 96 0.83 -13.22 11.80
CA GLU A 96 1.46 -11.95 11.49
C GLU A 96 1.82 -11.81 10.02
N ASP A 97 1.67 -12.89 9.24
CA ASP A 97 1.97 -12.88 7.81
C ASP A 97 0.70 -12.75 6.97
N VAL A 98 0.85 -12.05 5.85
CA VAL A 98 -0.14 -12.02 4.78
C VAL A 98 0.46 -12.58 3.51
N LEU A 99 -0.14 -13.65 2.99
CA LEU A 99 0.19 -14.20 1.68
C LEU A 99 -0.75 -13.64 0.63
N VAL A 100 -0.18 -13.02 -0.40
CA VAL A 100 -0.91 -12.57 -1.59
C VAL A 100 -0.46 -13.43 -2.76
N LYS A 101 -1.41 -14.08 -3.42
CA LYS A 101 -1.17 -14.99 -4.55
C LYS A 101 -2.03 -14.52 -5.72
N ARG A 102 -1.48 -14.51 -6.94
CA ARG A 102 -2.34 -14.35 -8.13
C ARG A 102 -3.23 -15.58 -8.29
N ARG A 103 -4.43 -15.41 -8.84
CA ARG A 103 -5.23 -16.56 -9.32
C ARG A 103 -4.63 -17.13 -10.61
N ASP A 104 -5.05 -18.35 -10.94
CA ASP A 104 -4.67 -18.99 -12.20
C ASP A 104 -5.15 -18.16 -13.39
N GLY A 105 -4.27 -17.97 -14.38
CA GLY A 105 -4.53 -17.13 -15.54
C GLY A 105 -4.32 -15.63 -15.33
N GLU A 106 -4.19 -15.16 -14.09
CA GLU A 106 -3.93 -13.74 -13.80
C GLU A 106 -2.45 -13.39 -13.97
N LYS A 107 -2.18 -12.10 -14.12
CA LYS A 107 -0.82 -11.57 -14.31
C LYS A 107 0.03 -11.74 -13.07
N LYS A 108 1.34 -11.91 -13.25
CA LYS A 108 2.30 -11.71 -12.17
C LYS A 108 2.23 -10.27 -11.68
N PHE A 109 2.67 -10.04 -10.46
CA PHE A 109 2.56 -8.71 -9.86
C PHE A 109 3.73 -8.45 -8.92
N SER A 110 4.01 -7.18 -8.72
CA SER A 110 4.95 -6.70 -7.71
C SER A 110 4.19 -6.15 -6.51
N VAL A 111 4.85 -6.20 -5.35
CA VAL A 111 4.39 -5.54 -4.12
C VAL A 111 5.49 -4.61 -3.65
N GLY A 112 5.12 -3.39 -3.25
CA GLY A 112 6.01 -2.41 -2.67
C GLY A 112 5.40 -1.71 -1.47
N LEU A 113 6.22 -1.44 -0.46
CA LEU A 113 5.89 -0.53 0.63
C LEU A 113 6.11 0.91 0.15
N VAL A 114 5.03 1.66 0.04
CA VAL A 114 5.07 3.08 -0.34
C VAL A 114 5.36 3.94 0.89
N GLU A 115 4.72 3.63 2.02
CA GLU A 115 4.85 4.39 3.25
C GLU A 115 4.53 3.50 4.46
N ASN A 116 5.31 3.67 5.53
CA ASN A 116 4.97 3.22 6.88
C ASN A 116 5.22 4.37 7.84
N THR A 117 4.16 4.85 8.50
CA THR A 117 4.23 5.91 9.52
C THR A 117 3.99 5.40 10.93
N VAL A 118 3.78 4.08 11.09
CA VAL A 118 3.51 3.44 12.38
C VAL A 118 4.86 3.18 13.07
N GLU A 119 5.11 3.86 14.18
CA GLU A 119 6.30 3.58 14.99
C GLU A 119 6.21 2.18 15.62
N GLY A 120 7.34 1.48 15.74
CA GLY A 120 7.40 0.12 16.30
C GLY A 120 6.98 -1.02 15.37
N LEU A 121 6.40 -0.71 14.19
CA LEU A 121 6.00 -1.71 13.19
C LEU A 121 7.03 -1.81 12.07
N SER A 122 7.47 -3.02 11.77
CA SER A 122 8.26 -3.35 10.58
C SER A 122 7.47 -4.21 9.60
N LEU A 123 7.76 -4.06 8.31
CA LEU A 123 7.18 -4.88 7.25
C LEU A 123 8.28 -5.37 6.30
N ASP A 124 8.40 -6.69 6.19
CA ASP A 124 9.27 -7.35 5.24
C ASP A 124 8.48 -7.96 4.08
N LEU A 125 8.99 -7.76 2.86
CA LEU A 125 8.37 -8.25 1.63
C LEU A 125 9.23 -9.36 1.03
N ALA A 126 8.77 -10.59 1.18
CA ALA A 126 9.43 -11.77 0.65
C ALA A 126 8.70 -12.35 -0.56
N ARG A 127 9.47 -12.89 -1.48
CA ARG A 127 8.98 -13.55 -2.69
C ARG A 127 8.90 -15.05 -2.43
N GLU A 128 7.92 -15.70 -3.04
CA GLU A 128 7.76 -17.15 -2.94
C GLU A 128 7.28 -17.82 -4.24
#